data_AF-A0A7X7A367-F1
#
_entry.id   AF-A0A7X7A367-F1
#
_cell.length_a   1.000
_cell.length_b   1.000
_cell.length_c   1.000
_cell.angle_alpha   90.00
_cell.angle_beta   90.00
_cell.angle_gamma   90.00
#
_symmetry.space_group_name_H-M   'P 1'
#
loop_
_entity.id
_entity.type
_entity.pdbx_description
1 polymer ?
#
loop_
_entity_poly.entity_id
_entity_poly.type
_entity_poly.pdbx_seq_one_letter_code
_entity_poly.pdbx_strand_id
1 'polypeptide(L)' 'MEIKKTPKADLENKRNILLTLGLIIALGAIFAAFEYKTHTKKADSLGQIQAMDVEDEIIPITREQ' A
#
# COMPACT_ATOMS: atom_id res chain seq x y z
N MET A 1 12.66 47.76 0.00
CA MET A 1 13.67 46.68 0.05
C MET A 1 14.55 46.82 -1.17
N GLU A 2 15.85 47.03 -0.99
CA GLU A 2 16.82 46.93 -2.09
C GLU A 2 16.72 45.52 -2.67
N ILE A 3 16.43 45.41 -3.97
CA ILE A 3 16.36 44.11 -4.66
C ILE A 3 17.79 43.56 -4.72
N LYS A 4 18.13 42.71 -3.75
CA LYS A 4 19.45 42.05 -3.66
C LYS A 4 19.63 40.92 -4.68
N LYS A 5 18.58 40.56 -5.43
CA LYS A 5 18.68 39.59 -6.52
C LYS A 5 19.24 40.31 -7.74
N THR A 6 20.44 39.92 -8.16
CA THR A 6 20.96 40.34 -9.47
C THR A 6 20.06 39.75 -10.56
N PRO A 7 19.83 40.43 -11.70
CA PRO A 7 18.99 39.92 -12.79
C PRO A 7 19.52 38.59 -13.38
N LYS A 8 20.78 38.25 -13.12
CA LYS A 8 21.38 36.95 -13.45
C LYS A 8 20.92 35.79 -12.57
N ALA A 9 20.49 36.09 -11.34
CA ALA A 9 20.00 35.10 -10.37
C ALA A 9 18.46 34.99 -10.36
N ASP A 10 17.79 35.61 -11.33
CA ASP A 10 16.35 35.51 -11.46
C ASP A 10 15.95 34.16 -12.09
N LEU A 11 15.21 33.37 -11.31
CA LEU A 11 14.74 32.02 -11.66
C LEU A 11 13.31 32.05 -12.20
N GLU A 12 12.67 33.21 -12.25
CA GLU A 12 11.26 33.36 -12.65
C GLU A 12 11.03 32.86 -14.09
N ASN A 13 11.99 33.09 -14.98
CA ASN A 13 11.97 32.57 -16.36
C ASN A 13 11.99 31.02 -16.42
N LYS A 14 12.50 30.35 -15.38
CA LYS A 14 12.58 28.88 -15.31
C LYS A 14 11.49 28.25 -14.44
N ARG A 15 10.62 29.05 -13.83
CA ARG A 15 9.59 28.59 -12.88
C ARG A 15 8.75 27.44 -13.42
N ASN A 16 8.26 27.56 -14.67
CA ASN A 16 7.44 26.53 -15.28
C ASN A 16 8.19 25.20 -15.45
N ILE A 17 9.46 25.26 -15.85
CA ILE A 17 10.35 24.09 -15.99
C ILE A 17 10.64 23.46 -14.64
N LEU A 18 10.89 24.26 -13.60
CA LEU A 18 11.12 23.75 -12.25
C LEU A 18 9.87 23.08 -11.69
N LEU A 19 8.70 23.65 -11.95
CA LEU A 19 7.42 23.09 -11.51
C LEU A 19 7.08 21.78 -12.23
N THR A 20 7.25 21.71 -13.55
CA THR A 20 6.99 20.46 -14.31
C THR A 20 8.02 19.38 -13.98
N LEU A 21 9.29 19.74 -13.78
CA LEU A 21 10.31 18.79 -13.33
C LEU A 21 9.99 18.22 -11.95
N GLY A 22 9.58 19.07 -11.01
CA GLY A 22 9.11 18.64 -9.69
C GLY A 22 7.90 17.70 -9.80
N LEU A 23 6.98 17.98 -10.72
CA LEU A 23 5.79 17.15 -10.95
C LEU A 23 6.15 15.77 -11.51
N ILE A 24 7.08 15.69 -12.46
CA ILE A 24 7.59 14.42 -13.00
C ILE A 24 8.25 13.59 -11.90
N ILE A 25 9.08 14.22 -11.06
CA ILE A 25 9.76 13.54 -9.95
C ILE A 25 8.73 13.02 -8.93
N ALA A 26 7.72 13.83 -8.58
CA ALA A 26 6.67 13.42 -7.65
C ALA A 26 5.86 12.22 -8.17
N LEU A 27 5.48 12.24 -9.45
CA LEU A 27 4.81 11.12 -10.11
C LEU A 27 5.68 9.86 -10.12
N GLY A 28 6.97 9.99 -10.43
CA GLY A 28 7.92 8.88 -10.40
C GLY A 28 8.09 8.29 -8.99
N ALA A 29 8.14 9.13 -7.95
CA ALA A 29 8.22 8.69 -6.57
C ALA A 29 6.97 7.92 -6.13
N ILE A 30 5.77 8.38 -6.51
CA ILE A 30 4.50 7.69 -6.25
C ILE A 30 4.48 6.34 -6.97
N PHE A 31 4.90 6.30 -8.23
CA PHE A 31 4.98 5.07 -9.01
C PHE A 31 5.92 4.04 -8.36
N ALA A 32 7.12 4.47 -7.96
CA ALA A 32 8.07 3.62 -7.24
C ALA A 32 7.52 3.13 -5.88
N ALA A 33 6.77 3.98 -5.17
CA ALA A 33 6.12 3.60 -3.92
C ALA A 33 5.05 2.52 -4.11
N PHE A 34 4.34 2.51 -5.24
CA PHE A 34 3.39 1.44 -5.59
C PHE A 34 4.08 0.15 -6.02
N GLU A 35 5.20 0.24 -6.74
CA GLU A 35 6.01 -0.94 -7.05
C GLU A 35 6.64 -1.57 -5.81
N TYR A 36 6.90 -0.76 -4.79
CA TYR A 36 7.42 -1.22 -3.51
C TYR A 36 6.38 -2.09 -2.78
N LYS A 37 6.33 -3.37 -3.14
CA LYS A 37 5.53 -4.38 -2.48
C LYS A 37 6.01 -4.53 -1.05
N THR A 38 5.24 -3.99 -0.12
CA THR A 38 5.35 -4.39 1.28
C THR A 38 4.84 -5.82 1.38
N HIS A 39 5.76 -6.77 1.55
CA HIS A 39 5.39 -8.10 2.02
C HIS A 39 4.83 -7.90 3.43
N THR A 40 3.52 -7.74 3.55
CA THR A 40 2.84 -7.99 4.81
C THR A 40 3.28 -9.38 5.23
N LYS A 41 4.08 -9.48 6.28
CA LYS A 41 4.28 -10.75 6.98
C LYS A 41 2.88 -11.33 7.10
N LYS A 42 2.67 -12.51 6.51
CA LYS A 42 1.37 -13.20 6.52
C LYS A 42 0.76 -12.92 7.87
N ALA A 43 -0.38 -12.24 7.91
CA ALA A 43 -1.09 -12.05 9.18
C ALA A 43 -1.05 -13.43 9.83
N ASP A 44 -0.35 -13.55 10.96
CA ASP A 44 -0.20 -14.83 11.63
C ASP A 44 -1.60 -15.41 11.68
N SER A 45 -1.76 -16.55 10.99
CA SER A 45 -3.05 -17.20 10.71
C SER A 45 -4.03 -16.91 11.84
N LEU A 46 -5.26 -16.44 11.56
CA LEU A 46 -6.31 -16.01 12.52
C LEU A 46 -6.74 -17.10 13.54
N GLY A 47 -5.80 -17.76 14.20
CA GLY A 47 -5.98 -19.08 14.77
C GLY A 47 -6.01 -20.16 13.67
N GLN A 48 -5.34 -21.28 13.95
CA GLN A 48 -5.63 -22.53 13.26
C GLN A 48 -6.99 -23.00 13.79
N ILE A 49 -8.00 -23.16 12.93
CA ILE A 49 -9.24 -23.83 13.33
C ILE A 49 -8.84 -25.28 13.63
N GLN A 50 -8.68 -25.60 14.91
CA GLN A 50 -8.66 -26.97 15.36
C GLN A 50 -10.06 -27.50 15.08
N ALA A 51 -10.20 -28.34 14.05
CA ALA A 51 -11.36 -29.19 13.93
C ALA A 51 -11.38 -30.02 15.22
N MET A 52 -12.21 -29.61 16.18
CA MET A 52 -12.57 -30.51 17.28
C MET A 52 -13.15 -31.73 16.59
N ASP A 53 -12.55 -32.88 16.88
CA ASP A 53 -13.08 -34.18 16.51
C ASP A 53 -14.48 -34.26 17.12
N VAL A 54 -15.49 -33.96 16.31
CA VAL A 54 -16.88 -34.14 16.71
C VAL A 54 -17.05 -35.64 16.70
N GLU A 55 -17.15 -36.22 17.89
CA GLU A 55 -17.47 -37.64 18.04
C GLU A 55 -18.80 -37.88 17.33
N ASP A 56 -18.77 -38.57 16.19
CA ASP A 56 -19.96 -38.89 15.40
C ASP A 56 -20.85 -39.80 16.27
N GLU A 57 -21.84 -39.21 16.94
CA GLU A 57 -22.85 -39.96 17.68
C GLU A 57 -23.73 -40.70 16.66
N ILE A 58 -23.46 -41.99 16.48
CA ILE A 58 -24.21 -42.87 15.57
C ILE A 58 -25.64 -42.97 16.10
N ILE A 59 -26.56 -42.22 15.48
CA ILE A 59 -27.98 -42.29 15.81
C ILE A 59 -28.49 -43.66 15.34
N PRO A 60 -29.04 -44.51 16.23
CA PRO A 60 -29.52 -45.83 15.83
C PRO A 60 -30.69 -45.69 14.87
N ILE A 61 -30.63 -46.38 13.73
CA ILE A 61 -31.74 -46.45 12.77
C ILE A 61 -32.92 -47.21 13.42
N THR A 62 -34.01 -46.51 13.68
CA THR A 62 -35.26 -47.15 14.13
C THR A 62 -35.78 -48.03 12.99
N ARG A 63 -35.90 -49.34 13.23
CA ARG A 63 -36.59 -50.25 12.32
C ARG A 63 -38.03 -50.36 12.78
N GLU A 64 -38.94 -49.83 11.97
CA GLU A 64 -40.38 -50.08 12.11
C GLU A 64 -40.60 -51.60 11.94
N GLN A 65 -41.22 -52.26 12.93
CA GLN A 65 -41.59 -53.68 12.86
C GLN A 65 -42.83 -53.92 12.01
#